data_AF-A0A4Y7Q593-F1
#
_entry.id   AF-A0A4Y7Q593-F1
#
_cell.length_a   1.000
_cell.length_b   1.000
_cell.length_c   1.000
_cell.angle_alpha   90.00
_cell.angle_beta   90.00
_cell.angle_gamma   90.00
#
_symmetry.space_group_name_H-M   'P 1'
#
loop_
_entity.id
_entity.type
_entity.pdbx_description
1 polymer ?
#
loop_
_entity_poly.entity_id
_entity_poly.type
_entity_poly.pdbx_seq_one_letter_code
_entity_poly.pdbx_strand_id
1 'polypeptide(L)'
;MLFTSFFALATLAISAFAAPIAVDEVALVARGNAAVNPNAVTGTKCTAKGTKLDDHSINVAILSICGGIAGKIEQCQGAPTSTTGASGDAKFSIKPLTAGATINVSKGRWEGCVRAARATCGDSPFTTTCIGGASKGNLAVTLAAA
;
A
#
# COMPACT_ATOMS: atom_id res chain seq x y z
N MET A 1 -82.52 -6.08 -5.91
CA MET A 1 -81.61 -6.97 -5.16
C MET A 1 -80.47 -7.37 -6.12
N LEU A 2 -79.63 -6.44 -6.58
CA LEU A 2 -78.30 -6.07 -6.05
C LEU A 2 -77.49 -7.30 -5.56
N PHE A 3 -76.59 -7.86 -6.40
CA PHE A 3 -75.12 -7.73 -6.36
C PHE A 3 -74.52 -8.11 -4.97
N THR A 4 -73.53 -8.98 -4.80
CA THR A 4 -72.21 -8.98 -5.43
C THR A 4 -71.40 -10.22 -5.00
N SER A 5 -70.50 -10.64 -5.90
CA SER A 5 -69.47 -11.68 -5.77
C SER A 5 -68.52 -11.50 -4.56
N PHE A 6 -68.16 -12.61 -3.91
CA PHE A 6 -67.01 -12.66 -2.98
C PHE A 6 -65.80 -13.30 -3.67
N PHE A 7 -64.91 -12.44 -4.19
CA PHE A 7 -63.55 -12.80 -4.60
C PHE A 7 -62.68 -12.85 -3.33
N ALA A 8 -62.16 -14.03 -2.97
CA ALA A 8 -61.20 -14.16 -1.87
C ALA A 8 -59.83 -13.65 -2.31
N LEU A 9 -59.44 -12.47 -1.81
CA LEU A 9 -58.14 -11.84 -2.04
C LEU A 9 -57.13 -12.44 -1.05
N ALA A 10 -56.23 -13.30 -1.52
CA ALA A 10 -55.09 -13.78 -0.74
C ALA A 10 -53.91 -12.80 -0.91
N THR A 11 -53.71 -11.91 0.07
CA THR A 11 -52.53 -11.04 0.15
C THR A 11 -51.38 -11.79 0.84
N LEU A 12 -50.44 -12.29 0.05
CA LEU A 12 -49.16 -12.79 0.55
C LEU A 12 -48.24 -11.57 0.81
N ALA A 13 -48.13 -11.14 2.05
CA ALA A 13 -47.14 -10.14 2.45
C ALA A 13 -45.78 -10.84 2.63
N ILE A 14 -44.90 -10.76 1.64
CA ILE A 14 -43.50 -11.19 1.76
C ILE A 14 -42.69 -10.00 2.29
N SER A 15 -42.42 -10.01 3.60
CA SER A 15 -41.49 -9.10 4.24
C SER A 15 -40.06 -9.51 3.87
N ALA A 16 -39.47 -8.86 2.87
CA ALA A 16 -38.05 -8.99 2.60
C ALA A 16 -37.26 -8.22 3.68
N PHE A 17 -36.78 -8.92 4.71
CA PHE A 17 -35.74 -8.40 5.58
C PHE A 17 -34.45 -8.26 4.77
N ALA A 18 -34.10 -7.03 4.39
CA ALA A 18 -32.76 -6.71 3.91
C ALA A 18 -31.78 -6.86 5.08
N ALA A 19 -31.08 -8.00 5.14
CA ALA A 19 -29.95 -8.15 6.06
C ALA A 19 -28.78 -7.29 5.55
N PRO A 20 -28.12 -6.48 6.40
CA PRO A 20 -26.92 -5.78 6.00
C PRO A 20 -25.81 -6.81 5.74
N ILE A 21 -25.25 -6.77 4.54
CA ILE A 21 -24.07 -7.56 4.19
C ILE A 21 -22.91 -6.94 4.95
N ALA A 22 -22.54 -7.52 6.10
CA ALA A 22 -21.28 -7.22 6.75
C ALA A 22 -20.16 -7.71 5.82
N VAL A 23 -19.67 -6.82 4.97
CA VAL A 23 -18.40 -7.04 4.27
C VAL A 23 -17.31 -7.05 5.32
N ASP A 24 -16.78 -8.24 5.57
CA ASP A 24 -15.71 -8.49 6.51
C ASP A 24 -14.46 -7.67 6.09
N GLU A 25 -14.22 -6.53 6.76
CA GLU A 25 -13.03 -5.70 6.58
C GLU A 25 -11.73 -6.52 6.72
N VAL A 26 -11.79 -7.69 7.38
CA VAL A 26 -10.65 -8.59 7.60
C VAL A 26 -10.13 -9.21 6.29
N ALA A 27 -10.96 -9.34 5.25
CA ALA A 27 -10.54 -9.96 3.99
C ALA A 27 -9.61 -9.07 3.13
N LEU A 28 -9.66 -7.74 3.30
CA LEU A 28 -8.82 -6.82 2.50
C LEU A 28 -7.39 -6.70 3.05
N VAL A 29 -7.22 -6.91 4.36
CA VAL A 29 -5.91 -6.86 5.05
C VAL A 29 -5.02 -8.06 4.67
N ALA A 30 -5.60 -9.15 4.17
CA ALA A 30 -4.89 -10.39 3.85
C ALA A 30 -4.06 -10.36 2.55
N ARG A 31 -4.16 -9.32 1.72
CA ARG A 31 -3.45 -9.24 0.43
C ARG A 31 -2.03 -8.66 0.53
N GLY A 32 -1.64 -8.17 1.70
CA GLY A 32 -0.27 -7.76 2.02
C GLY A 32 0.18 -8.38 3.33
N ASN A 33 1.49 -8.54 3.53
CA ASN A 33 2.01 -8.87 4.85
C ASN A 33 1.67 -7.72 5.81
N ALA A 34 0.63 -7.89 6.63
CA ALA A 34 0.16 -6.87 7.56
C ALA A 34 1.12 -6.66 8.75
N ALA A 35 2.02 -7.61 9.03
CA ALA A 35 2.92 -7.50 10.17
C ALA A 35 3.96 -6.40 9.95
N VAL A 36 3.98 -5.41 10.83
CA VAL A 36 4.99 -4.35 10.84
C VAL A 36 6.23 -4.85 11.58
N ASN A 37 7.39 -4.82 10.92
CA ASN A 37 8.68 -5.02 11.59
C ASN A 37 9.36 -3.65 11.79
N PRO A 38 9.35 -3.08 13.01
CA PRO A 38 9.96 -1.77 13.26
C PRO A 38 11.49 -1.76 12.99
N ASN A 39 12.16 -2.91 13.07
CA ASN A 39 13.60 -3.04 12.78
C ASN A 39 13.93 -3.01 11.28
N ALA A 40 12.93 -2.91 10.39
CA ALA A 40 13.16 -2.77 8.95
C ALA A 40 13.67 -1.38 8.56
N VAL A 41 13.56 -0.40 9.46
CA VAL A 41 13.95 1.00 9.22
C VAL A 41 14.79 1.58 10.36
N THR A 42 15.53 2.65 10.06
CA THR A 42 16.10 3.55 11.06
C THR A 42 16.02 5.01 10.59
N GLY A 43 15.99 5.94 11.54
CA GLY A 43 16.04 7.38 11.26
C GLY A 43 14.83 7.93 10.49
N THR A 44 13.66 7.31 10.61
CA THR A 44 12.43 7.78 9.95
C THR A 44 12.05 9.18 10.43
N LYS A 45 11.89 10.12 9.50
CA LYS A 45 11.47 11.50 9.77
C LYS A 45 10.37 11.91 8.81
N CYS A 46 9.24 12.38 9.34
CA CYS A 46 8.15 12.92 8.54
C CYS A 46 8.50 14.34 8.11
N THR A 47 8.59 14.58 6.81
CA THR A 47 9.08 15.85 6.23
C THR A 47 7.97 16.86 5.97
N ALA A 48 6.71 16.40 5.88
CA ALA A 48 5.54 17.28 5.72
C ALA A 48 4.30 16.68 6.41
N LYS A 49 4.24 16.78 7.75
CA LYS A 49 3.15 16.19 8.57
C LYS A 49 1.74 16.69 8.25
N GLY A 50 1.60 17.85 7.60
CA GLY A 50 0.31 18.40 7.17
C GLY A 50 -0.12 17.95 5.77
N THR A 51 0.77 17.29 5.02
CA THR A 51 0.46 16.73 3.71
C THR A 51 0.02 15.29 3.89
N LYS A 52 -1.15 14.96 3.36
CA LYS A 52 -1.63 13.58 3.26
C LYS A 52 -1.63 13.19 1.79
N LEU A 53 -0.81 12.19 1.46
CA LEU A 53 -0.83 11.60 0.13
C LEU A 53 -1.95 10.57 0.02
N ASP A 54 -2.39 10.29 -1.19
CA ASP A 54 -3.36 9.24 -1.48
C ASP A 54 -2.73 7.85 -1.28
N ASP A 55 -3.42 6.96 -0.54
CA ASP A 55 -2.89 5.63 -0.22
C ASP A 55 -2.75 4.75 -1.48
N HIS A 56 -3.70 4.88 -2.42
CA HIS A 56 -3.60 4.17 -3.69
C HIS A 56 -2.37 4.62 -4.48
N SER A 57 -2.14 5.93 -4.56
CA SER A 57 -0.95 6.54 -5.17
C SER A 57 0.35 6.05 -4.51
N ILE A 58 0.41 6.02 -3.17
CA ILE A 58 1.56 5.43 -2.45
C ILE A 58 1.77 3.98 -2.86
N ASN A 59 0.72 3.15 -2.83
CA ASN A 59 0.84 1.71 -3.07
C ASN A 59 1.25 1.39 -4.52
N VAL A 60 0.75 2.15 -5.51
CA VAL A 60 1.22 2.03 -6.89
C VAL A 60 2.66 2.52 -7.02
N ALA A 61 3.03 3.64 -6.39
CA ALA A 61 4.40 4.15 -6.41
C ALA A 61 5.42 3.17 -5.79
N ILE A 62 5.04 2.44 -4.73
CA ILE A 62 5.83 1.33 -4.15
C ILE A 62 6.14 0.28 -5.22
N LEU A 63 5.17 -0.09 -6.05
CA LEU A 63 5.30 -1.14 -7.06
C LEU A 63 6.00 -0.67 -8.34
N SER A 64 6.08 0.63 -8.58
CA SER A 64 6.64 1.22 -9.81
C SER A 64 8.16 1.40 -9.81
N ILE A 65 8.85 1.12 -8.69
CA ILE A 65 10.32 1.22 -8.65
C ILE A 65 10.98 0.22 -9.62
N CYS A 66 12.17 0.54 -10.12
CA CYS A 66 12.97 -0.31 -11.02
C CYS A 66 12.23 -0.75 -12.29
N GLY A 67 11.32 0.08 -12.80
CA GLY A 67 10.49 -0.24 -13.97
C GLY A 67 9.30 -1.17 -13.67
N GLY A 68 9.07 -1.49 -12.40
CA GLY A 68 7.97 -2.35 -11.95
C GLY A 68 8.45 -3.59 -11.21
N ILE A 69 8.00 -3.77 -9.98
CA ILE A 69 8.23 -4.96 -9.13
C ILE A 69 6.91 -5.64 -8.75
N ALA A 70 6.05 -5.85 -9.74
CA ALA A 70 4.76 -6.50 -9.60
C ALA A 70 4.71 -7.85 -10.34
N GLY A 71 3.78 -8.71 -9.94
CA GLY A 71 3.57 -10.02 -10.57
C GLY A 71 4.78 -10.94 -10.43
N LYS A 72 5.30 -11.44 -11.56
CA LYS A 72 6.46 -12.37 -11.59
C LYS A 72 7.79 -11.69 -11.26
N ILE A 73 7.86 -10.36 -11.35
CA ILE A 73 9.05 -9.59 -10.99
C ILE A 73 8.93 -9.20 -9.52
N GLU A 74 9.68 -9.89 -8.67
CA GLU A 74 9.64 -9.68 -7.23
C GLU A 74 10.94 -9.05 -6.67
N GLN A 75 11.73 -8.43 -7.54
CA GLN A 75 13.00 -7.81 -7.19
C GLN A 75 13.34 -6.66 -8.14
N CYS A 76 14.00 -5.64 -7.61
CA CYS A 76 14.60 -4.59 -8.43
C CYS A 76 15.66 -5.17 -9.38
N GLN A 77 15.38 -5.19 -10.68
CA GLN A 77 16.22 -5.82 -11.70
C GLN A 77 17.38 -4.92 -12.15
N GLY A 78 18.45 -5.53 -12.68
CA GLY A 78 19.55 -4.81 -13.34
C GLY A 78 20.50 -4.05 -12.42
N ALA A 79 20.38 -4.22 -11.10
CA ALA A 79 21.25 -3.61 -10.09
C ALA A 79 21.50 -2.10 -10.28
N PRO A 80 20.47 -1.24 -10.41
CA PRO A 80 20.63 0.18 -10.61
C PRO A 80 21.22 0.86 -9.35
N THR A 81 21.88 2.00 -9.51
CA THR A 81 22.41 2.82 -8.40
C THR A 81 21.39 3.78 -7.81
N SER A 82 20.26 3.99 -8.51
CA SER A 82 19.11 4.74 -8.02
C SER A 82 17.87 4.35 -8.81
N THR A 83 16.70 4.53 -8.21
CA THR A 83 15.43 4.42 -8.95
C THR A 83 14.36 5.28 -8.30
N THR A 84 13.28 5.50 -9.05
CA THR A 84 12.09 6.18 -8.58
C THR A 84 10.86 5.38 -8.96
N GLY A 85 9.85 5.40 -8.11
CA GLY A 85 8.49 4.93 -8.42
C GLY A 85 7.53 6.06 -8.13
N ALA A 86 6.60 6.34 -9.03
CA ALA A 86 5.65 7.44 -8.87
C ALA A 86 4.26 7.02 -9.35
N SER A 87 3.24 7.59 -8.72
CA SER A 87 1.84 7.47 -9.11
C SER A 87 1.05 8.57 -8.45
N GLY A 88 0.14 9.22 -9.18
CA GLY A 88 -0.70 10.30 -8.64
C GLY A 88 0.14 11.37 -7.92
N ASP A 89 -0.13 11.56 -6.63
CA ASP A 89 0.54 12.53 -5.77
C ASP A 89 1.76 11.98 -5.03
N ALA A 90 2.13 10.71 -5.21
CA ALA A 90 3.18 10.05 -4.44
C ALA A 90 4.40 9.69 -5.28
N LYS A 91 5.60 10.00 -4.77
CA LYS A 91 6.87 9.66 -5.39
C LYS A 91 7.87 9.09 -4.39
N PHE A 92 8.33 7.87 -4.65
CA PHE A 92 9.48 7.26 -3.99
C PHE A 92 10.76 7.54 -4.76
N SER A 93 11.83 7.84 -4.02
CA SER A 93 13.21 7.86 -4.53
C SER A 93 14.09 7.04 -3.62
N ILE A 94 14.86 6.11 -4.20
CA ILE A 94 15.75 5.22 -3.44
C ILE A 94 17.15 5.14 -4.05
N LYS A 95 18.15 5.01 -3.18
CA LYS A 95 19.56 4.77 -3.56
C LYS A 95 20.32 4.06 -2.44
N PRO A 96 21.38 3.30 -2.76
CA PRO A 96 22.30 2.78 -1.75
C PRO A 96 22.99 3.90 -0.97
N LEU A 97 23.18 3.68 0.33
CA LEU A 97 23.98 4.57 1.19
C LEU A 97 25.49 4.31 1.06
N THR A 98 25.87 3.08 0.74
CA THR A 98 27.27 2.70 0.57
C THR A 98 27.76 3.07 -0.82
N ALA A 99 28.87 3.81 -0.89
CA ALA A 99 29.48 4.18 -2.16
C ALA A 99 29.86 2.95 -2.99
N GLY A 100 29.57 2.99 -4.30
CA GLY A 100 29.80 1.88 -5.22
C GLY A 100 28.84 0.69 -5.08
N ALA A 101 27.88 0.74 -4.14
CA ALA A 101 26.82 -0.26 -4.06
C ALA A 101 25.70 0.02 -5.09
N THR A 102 24.92 -1.01 -5.34
CA THR A 102 23.76 -1.03 -6.24
C THR A 102 22.53 -1.47 -5.46
N ILE A 103 21.34 -1.25 -5.99
CA ILE A 103 20.09 -1.69 -5.39
C ILE A 103 19.95 -3.21 -5.63
N ASN A 104 19.65 -3.94 -4.56
CA ASN A 104 19.43 -5.38 -4.55
C ASN A 104 18.33 -5.74 -3.53
N VAL A 105 17.12 -5.24 -3.76
CA VAL A 105 15.99 -5.36 -2.83
C VAL A 105 14.88 -6.20 -3.44
N SER A 106 14.39 -7.20 -2.70
CA SER A 106 13.18 -7.93 -3.04
C SER A 106 11.94 -7.12 -2.70
N LYS A 107 10.83 -7.39 -3.40
CA LYS A 107 9.53 -6.76 -3.19
C LYS A 107 9.10 -6.81 -1.73
N GLY A 108 9.12 -7.99 -1.12
CA GLY A 108 8.71 -8.16 0.28
C GLY A 108 9.56 -7.36 1.28
N ARG A 109 10.88 -7.25 1.04
CA ARG A 109 11.75 -6.41 1.88
C ARG A 109 11.45 -4.93 1.71
N TRP A 110 11.26 -4.49 0.46
CA TRP A 110 10.92 -3.11 0.12
C TRP A 110 9.60 -2.69 0.75
N GLU A 111 8.53 -3.46 0.54
CA GLU A 111 7.21 -3.21 1.14
C GLU A 111 7.25 -3.24 2.66
N GLY A 112 8.04 -4.16 3.25
CA GLY A 112 8.28 -4.22 4.69
C GLY A 112 8.93 -2.95 5.25
N CYS A 113 9.93 -2.42 4.56
CA CYS A 113 10.56 -1.16 4.93
C CYS A 113 9.58 0.01 4.86
N VAL A 114 8.86 0.16 3.74
CA VAL A 114 7.90 1.28 3.57
C VAL A 114 6.79 1.20 4.60
N ARG A 115 6.27 0.00 4.89
CA ARG A 115 5.27 -0.20 5.95
C ARG A 115 5.79 0.23 7.32
N ALA A 116 7.03 -0.10 7.66
CA ALA A 116 7.63 0.33 8.93
C ALA A 116 7.82 1.85 9.00
N ALA A 117 8.16 2.52 7.89
CA ALA A 117 8.23 3.97 7.84
C ALA A 117 6.85 4.63 7.97
N ARG A 118 5.83 4.09 7.26
CA ARG A 118 4.44 4.54 7.36
C ARG A 118 3.82 4.30 8.73
N ALA A 119 4.27 3.31 9.49
CA ALA A 119 3.88 3.16 10.89
C ALA A 119 4.31 4.35 11.77
N THR A 120 5.31 5.14 11.33
CA THR A 120 5.73 6.38 12.02
C THR A 120 5.05 7.63 11.44
N CYS A 121 4.92 7.72 10.12
CA CYS A 121 4.51 8.95 9.43
C CYS A 121 3.11 8.91 8.80
N GLY A 122 2.40 7.78 8.88
CA GLY A 122 1.17 7.57 8.13
C GLY A 122 1.41 7.75 6.62
N ASP A 123 0.54 8.53 5.99
CA ASP A 123 0.60 8.85 4.55
C ASP A 123 1.30 10.19 4.27
N SER A 124 2.00 10.75 5.26
CA SER A 124 2.77 11.97 5.06
C SER A 124 4.13 11.68 4.42
N PRO A 125 4.66 12.62 3.62
CA PRO A 125 6.04 12.59 3.14
C PRO A 125 7.04 12.31 4.26
N PHE A 126 8.07 11.50 3.95
CA PHE A 126 9.09 11.11 4.92
C PHE A 126 10.45 10.84 4.26
N THR A 127 11.49 10.86 5.09
CA THR A 127 12.77 10.21 4.79
C THR A 127 13.02 9.08 5.77
N THR A 128 13.68 8.02 5.32
CA THR A 128 14.07 6.90 6.19
C THR A 128 15.27 6.15 5.59
N THR A 129 15.88 5.30 6.41
CA THR A 129 16.85 4.30 5.95
C THR A 129 16.23 2.91 6.04
N CYS A 130 16.09 2.21 4.91
CA CYS A 130 15.76 0.78 4.93
C CYS A 130 17.00 -0.03 5.29
N ILE A 131 16.84 -0.99 6.21
CA ILE A 131 17.91 -1.92 6.57
C ILE A 131 18.06 -3.00 5.49
N GLY A 132 19.26 -3.06 4.88
CA GLY A 132 19.57 -3.90 3.73
C GLY A 132 19.01 -3.37 2.40
N GLY A 133 18.91 -4.26 1.41
CA GLY A 133 18.32 -3.93 0.10
C GLY A 133 19.29 -3.25 -0.88
N ALA A 134 20.53 -2.99 -0.48
CA ALA A 134 21.63 -2.71 -1.40
C ALA A 134 22.52 -3.95 -1.54
N SER A 135 23.33 -4.02 -2.60
CA SER A 135 24.37 -5.06 -2.76
C SER A 135 25.41 -5.00 -1.65
N LYS A 136 25.61 -3.83 -1.04
CA LYS A 136 26.31 -3.63 0.23
C LYS A 136 25.58 -2.56 1.03
N GLY A 137 25.22 -2.88 2.28
CA GLY A 137 24.60 -1.93 3.20
C GLY A 137 23.12 -1.65 2.96
N ASN A 138 22.72 -0.42 3.24
CA ASN A 138 21.33 0.02 3.39
C ASN A 138 20.87 0.91 2.23
N LEU A 139 19.57 1.15 2.13
CA LEU A 139 18.98 2.10 1.19
C LEU A 139 18.54 3.38 1.90
N ALA A 140 18.89 4.53 1.32
CA ALA A 140 18.24 5.79 1.61
C ALA A 140 16.91 5.86 0.86
N VAL A 141 15.86 6.31 1.53
CA VAL A 141 14.51 6.39 0.96
C VAL A 141 13.87 7.72 1.27
N THR A 142 13.21 8.28 0.26
CA THR A 142 12.32 9.44 0.39
C THR A 142 10.96 9.11 -0.20
N LEU A 143 9.89 9.43 0.53
CA LEU A 143 8.54 9.62 0.01
C LEU A 143 8.27 11.13 -0.03
N ALA A 144 7.91 11.65 -1.20
CA ALA A 144 7.54 13.05 -1.40
C ALA A 144 6.22 13.16 -2.17
N ALA A 145 5.62 14.35 -2.09
CA ALA A 145 4.62 14.74 -3.06
C ALA A 145 5.26 14.77 -4.47
N ALA A 146 4.57 14.22 -5.47
CA ALA A 146 5.06 14.10 -6.84
C ALA A 146 5.09 15.43 -7.60
#